data_AF-A0A6J4QEU8-F1
#
_entry.id   AF-A0A6J4QEU8-F1
#
_cell.length_a   1.000
_cell.length_b   1.000
_cell.length_c   1.000
_cell.angle_alpha   90.00
_cell.angle_beta   90.00
_cell.angle_gamma   90.00
#
_symmetry.space_group_name_H-M   'P 1'
#
loop_
_entity.id
_entity.type
_entity.pdbx_description
1 polymer ?
#
loop_
_entity_poly.entity_id
_entity_poly.type
_entity_poly.pdbx_seq_one_letter_code
_entity_poly.pdbx_strand_id
1 'polypeptide(L)' 'MIKVSLEVREGEVPVEVAVHAETISQAVGIVRERFPGRDVRVVFPIDGEEFFGGAEEDGARDGNQPELVPDRAG' A
#
# COMPACT_ATOMS: atom_id res chain seq x y z
N MET A 1 -3.48 -0.36 11.94
CA MET A 1 -4.19 0.05 10.70
C MET A 1 -3.23 0.90 9.89
N ILE A 2 -3.41 0.94 8.58
CA ILE A 2 -2.63 1.76 7.66
C ILE A 2 -3.58 2.70 6.92
N LYS A 3 -3.10 3.91 6.63
CA LYS A 3 -3.77 4.84 5.73
C LYS A 3 -3.28 4.61 4.31
N VAL A 4 -4.19 4.27 3.40
CA VAL A 4 -3.89 3.99 1.99
C VAL A 4 -4.56 5.04 1.11
N SER A 5 -3.77 5.72 0.27
CA SER A 5 -4.29 6.61 -0.76
C SER A 5 -4.58 5.82 -2.04
N LEU A 6 -5.77 6.02 -2.59
CA LEU A 6 -6.30 5.29 -3.74
C LEU A 6 -6.80 6.27 -4.79
N GLU A 7 -6.44 6.05 -6.04
CA GLU A 7 -6.98 6.75 -7.20
C GLU A 7 -8.15 5.96 -7.78
N VAL A 8 -9.31 6.61 -7.89
CA VAL A 8 -10.48 6.10 -8.61
C VAL A 8 -10.58 6.85 -9.93
N ARG A 9 -10.45 6.12 -11.04
CA ARG A 9 -10.57 6.72 -12.37
C ARG A 9 -12.03 6.77 -12.78
N GLU A 10 -12.58 7.99 -12.83
CA GLU A 10 -13.88 8.29 -13.40
C GLU A 10 -13.73 9.34 -14.50
N GLY A 11 -13.75 8.90 -15.76
CA GLY A 11 -13.61 9.82 -16.90
C GLY A 11 -12.20 10.42 -17.01
N GLU A 12 -12.12 11.71 -17.33
CA GLU A 12 -10.86 12.39 -17.64
C GLU A 12 -10.04 12.80 -16.40
N VAL A 13 -10.67 12.96 -15.23
CA VAL A 13 -9.99 13.40 -14.01
C VAL A 13 -10.09 12.33 -12.93
N PRO A 14 -8.96 11.77 -12.47
CA PRO A 14 -8.97 10.82 -11.36
C PRO A 14 -9.36 11.50 -10.04
N VAL A 15 -10.05 10.75 -9.18
CA VAL A 15 -10.40 11.16 -7.81
C VAL A 15 -9.51 10.42 -6.82
N GLU A 16 -8.84 11.14 -5.93
CA GLU A 16 -8.06 10.54 -4.85
C GLU A 16 -8.92 10.33 -3.60
N VAL A 17 -8.80 9.16 -2.98
CA VAL A 17 -9.54 8.72 -1.80
C VAL A 17 -8.55 8.12 -0.79
N ALA A 18 -8.54 8.62 0.44
CA ALA A 18 -7.78 8.03 1.53
C ALA A 18 -8.66 7.10 2.37
N VAL A 19 -8.19 5.88 2.64
CA VAL A 19 -8.92 4.86 3.41
C VAL A 19 -8.01 4.28 4.50
N HIS A 20 -8.54 4.15 5.71
CA HIS A 20 -7.89 3.38 6.77
C HIS A 20 -8.34 1.92 6.70
N ALA A 21 -7.38 1.00 6.66
CA ALA A 21 -7.63 -0.44 6.63
C ALA A 21 -6.51 -1.21 7.31
N GLU A 22 -6.70 -2.50 7.57
CA GLU A 22 -5.66 -3.38 8.08
C GLU A 22 -4.67 -3.79 6.98
N THR A 23 -5.13 -3.86 5.73
CA THR A 23 -4.31 -4.21 4.58
C THR A 23 -4.66 -3.37 3.35
N ILE A 24 -3.71 -3.27 2.41
CA ILE A 24 -3.93 -2.61 1.12
C ILE A 24 -5.08 -3.28 0.37
N SER A 25 -5.11 -4.62 0.34
CA SER A 25 -6.17 -5.38 -0.33
C SER A 25 -7.56 -5.08 0.25
N GLN A 26 -7.66 -4.91 1.58
CA GLN A 26 -8.90 -4.51 2.23
C GLN A 26 -9.30 -3.09 1.85
N ALA A 27 -8.36 -2.14 1.84
CA ALA A 27 -8.62 -0.76 1.39
C ALA A 27 -9.14 -0.72 -0.05
N VAL A 28 -8.51 -1.47 -0.97
CA VAL A 28 -8.96 -1.60 -2.36
C VAL A 28 -10.36 -2.23 -2.44
N GLY A 29 -10.64 -3.26 -1.64
CA GLY A 29 -11.97 -3.89 -1.58
C GLY A 29 -13.07 -2.91 -1.18
N ILE A 30 -12.83 -2.11 -0.14
CA ILE A 30 -13.75 -1.06 0.33
C ILE A 30 -14.05 -0.06 -0.79
N VAL A 31 -13.02 0.42 -1.50
CA VAL A 31 -13.19 1.41 -2.59
C VAL A 31 -13.89 0.78 -3.79
N ARG A 32 -13.60 -0.47 -4.15
CA ARG A 32 -14.29 -1.16 -5.26
C ARG A 32 -15.77 -1.40 -4.99
N GLU A 33 -16.15 -1.70 -3.74
CA GLU A 33 -17.54 -1.82 -3.35
C GLU A 33 -18.27 -0.47 -3.46
N ARG A 34 -17.58 0.63 -3.12
CA ARG A 34 -18.11 1.99 -3.24
C ARG A 34 -18.20 2.49 -4.68
N PHE A 35 -17.28 2.07 -5.55
CA PHE A 35 -17.17 2.51 -6.95
C PHE A 35 -17.17 1.30 -7.91
N PRO A 36 -18.31 0.61 -8.05
CA PRO A 36 -18.40 -0.59 -8.88
C PRO A 36 -18.10 -0.28 -10.35
N GLY A 37 -17.27 -1.12 -10.98
CA GLY A 37 -16.90 -0.98 -12.39
C GLY A 37 -15.89 0.14 -12.68
N ARG A 38 -15.34 0.80 -11.65
CA ARG A 38 -14.26 1.79 -11.81
C ARG A 38 -12.88 1.15 -11.64
N ASP A 39 -11.89 1.72 -12.33
CA ASP A 39 -10.49 1.35 -12.12
C ASP A 39 -10.00 2.00 -10.83
N VAL A 40 -9.46 1.18 -9.93
CA VAL A 40 -8.97 1.60 -8.61
C VAL A 40 -7.49 1.25 -8.52
N ARG A 41 -6.66 2.25 -8.26
CA ARG A 41 -5.19 2.10 -8.15
C ARG A 41 -4.71 2.60 -6.81
N VAL A 42 -3.71 1.93 -6.26
CA VAL A 42 -3.01 2.41 -5.06
C VAL A 42 -2.03 3.49 -5.49
N VAL A 43 -2.08 4.64 -4.82
CA VAL A 43 -1.12 5.73 -4.98
C VAL A 43 0.03 5.49 -4.00
N PHE A 44 1.24 5.52 -4.53
CA PHE A 44 2.47 5.42 -3.75
C PHE A 44 3.17 6.78 -3.66
N PRO A 45 3.89 7.07 -2.57
CA PRO A 45 4.11 6.21 -1.39
C PRO A 45 2.88 6.12 -0.47
N ILE A 46 2.71 4.97 0.18
CA ILE A 46 1.75 4.84 1.29
C ILE A 46 2.39 5.54 2.49
N ASP A 47 1.63 6.36 3.22
CA ASP A 47 2.09 7.05 4.44
C ASP A 47 2.69 6.04 5.41
N GLY A 48 4.02 5.95 5.38
CA GLY A 48 4.80 4.98 6.12
C GLY A 48 5.10 5.43 7.54
N GLU A 49 4.90 6.70 7.89
CA GLU A 49 5.23 7.21 9.23
C GLU A 49 4.35 6.54 10.32
N GLU A 50 3.11 6.15 10.01
CA GLU A 50 2.25 5.34 10.91
C GLU A 50 2.66 3.85 10.95
N PHE A 51 3.42 3.37 9.96
CA PHE A 51 3.86 1.98 9.84
C PHE A 51 5.34 1.76 10.24
N PHE A 52 6.16 2.80 10.18
CA PHE A 52 7.62 2.78 10.31
C PHE A 52 8.16 3.80 11.35
N GLY A 53 7.31 4.56 12.06
CA GLY A 53 7.70 5.51 13.13
C GLY A 53 7.06 5.16 14.48
N GLY A 54 7.78 4.72 15.53
CA GLY A 54 9.22 4.68 15.69
C GLY A 54 9.70 3.71 16.78
N ALA A 55 11.03 3.64 16.85
CA ALA A 55 11.84 2.68 17.60
C ALA A 55 11.57 2.62 19.10
N GLU A 56 11.50 1.40 19.64
CA GLU A 56 12.35 1.05 20.76
C GLU A 56 13.54 0.27 20.17
N GLU A 57 14.69 0.95 20.10
CA GLU A 57 15.99 0.30 19.97
C GLU A 57 16.19 -0.57 21.21
N ASP A 58 15.94 -1.87 21.11
CA ASP A 58 16.76 -2.85 21.82
C ASP A 58 16.66 -4.22 21.13
N GLY A 59 17.80 -4.70 20.63
CA GLY A 59 18.00 -6.13 20.44
C GLY A 59 17.89 -6.67 19.01
N ALA A 60 19.06 -6.83 18.39
CA ALA A 60 19.43 -7.89 17.46
C ALA A 60 18.90 -7.82 16.01
N ARG A 61 19.87 -7.61 15.11
CA ARG A 61 19.83 -8.00 13.70
C ARG A 61 19.46 -9.49 13.61
N ASP A 62 18.25 -9.82 13.17
CA ASP A 62 17.96 -11.15 12.63
C ASP A 62 18.07 -11.08 11.10
N GLY A 63 19.07 -11.80 10.58
CA GLY A 63 19.52 -11.73 9.19
C GLY A 63 18.60 -12.47 8.22
N ASN A 64 17.39 -11.97 7.99
CA ASN A 64 16.50 -12.51 6.96
C ASN A 64 15.92 -11.41 6.06
N GLN A 65 16.78 -10.59 5.46
CA GLN A 65 16.38 -9.92 4.22
C GLN A 65 16.39 -10.96 3.10
N PRO A 66 15.26 -11.23 2.41
CA PRO A 66 15.29 -12.07 1.23
C PRO A 66 16.20 -11.37 0.20
N GLU A 67 17.37 -11.97 -0.02
CA GLU A 67 18.31 -11.50 -1.02
C GLU A 67 17.61 -11.55 -2.38
N LEU A 68 17.47 -10.39 -3.03
CA LEU A 68 16.95 -10.30 -4.39
C LEU A 68 17.97 -10.98 -5.31
N VAL A 69 17.79 -12.29 -5.53
CA VAL A 69 18.58 -13.05 -6.49
C VAL A 69 18.27 -12.51 -7.89
N PRO A 70 19.26 -11.95 -8.61
CA PRO A 70 19.04 -11.52 -9.99
C PRO A 70 18.71 -12.75 -10.84
N ASP A 71 17.70 -12.59 -11.69
CA ASP A 71 17.27 -13.59 -12.66
C ASP A 71 18.49 -13.98 -13.53
N ARG A 72 19.00 -15.20 -13.33
CA ARG A 72 20.09 -15.72 -14.15
C ARG A 72 19.51 -15.99 -15.54
N ALA A 73 19.78 -15.07 -16.46
CA ALA A 73 19.68 -15.34 -17.88
C ALA A 73 20.62 -16.51 -18.23
N GLY A 74 20.03 -17.59 -18.73
CA GLY A 74 20.69 -18.76 -19.29
C GLY A 74 19.77 -19.45 -20.29
#